data_AF-A0A7S2Y5H0-F1
#
_entry.id   AF-A0A7S2Y5H0-F1
#
_cell.length_a   1.000
_cell.length_b   1.000
_cell.length_c   1.000
_cell.angle_alpha   90.00
_cell.angle_beta   90.00
_cell.angle_gamma   90.00
#
_symmetry.space_group_name_H-M   'P 1'
#
loop_
_entity.id
_entity.type
_entity.pdbx_description
1 polymer ?
#
loop_
_entity_poly.entity_id
_entity_poly.type
_entity_poly.pdbx_seq_one_letter_code
_entity_poly.pdbx_strand_id
1 'polypeptide(L)'
;LVLESKREDWTLVDILFQLHKDRLLTSVELLSVVEGEILSHWCTTMCDWAQENATDSNLHGKLLGENYLEWKRHLLGHDGLMTEDEYAEGRRLLRNDSPVCRHFFAALLMIQHGAWSGSNRTEKNFPYPSTTNYRVVLSRRTAEANRMSAEELSRMDATGLASKDRSTIDPSQDARVRLASQQIPGNHSHTPTFRDVVAEFARDRDILFQPRLGDNKTRTVDGKQVFLMGSIPVYLDSNVVYAQQKDKDWEPISLDELGRRATAVHP
;
A
#
# COMPACT_ATOMS: atom_id res chain seq x y z
N LEU A 1 22.15 -28.27 26.12
CA LEU A 1 21.07 -27.94 25.18
C LEU A 1 21.70 -27.19 24.03
N VAL A 2 22.11 -27.95 23.01
CA VAL A 2 22.58 -27.36 21.76
C VAL A 2 21.37 -26.62 21.20
N LEU A 3 21.52 -25.31 20.98
CA LEU A 3 20.59 -24.52 20.19
C LEU A 3 20.55 -25.18 18.81
N GLU A 4 19.68 -26.15 18.62
CA GLU A 4 19.22 -26.55 17.29
C GLU A 4 18.51 -25.32 16.75
N SER A 5 19.32 -24.42 16.18
CA SER A 5 18.91 -23.41 15.24
C SER A 5 18.01 -24.14 14.26
N LYS A 6 16.70 -24.00 14.45
CA LYS A 6 15.74 -24.19 13.38
C LYS A 6 16.23 -23.23 12.32
N ARG A 7 17.02 -23.74 11.36
CA ARG A 7 17.43 -22.97 10.19
C ARG A 7 16.17 -22.27 9.71
N GLU A 8 16.20 -20.95 9.71
CA GLU A 8 15.06 -20.18 9.23
C GLU A 8 14.82 -20.60 7.79
N ASP A 9 13.57 -20.98 7.52
CA ASP A 9 13.17 -21.38 6.20
C ASP A 9 13.04 -20.13 5.33
N TRP A 10 14.13 -19.82 4.62
CA TRP A 10 14.21 -18.69 3.69
C TRP A 10 13.26 -18.81 2.49
N THR A 11 12.62 -19.97 2.30
CA THR A 11 11.66 -20.22 1.22
C THR A 11 10.56 -19.16 1.18
N LEU A 12 10.07 -18.69 2.33
CA LEU A 12 9.04 -17.65 2.36
C LEU A 12 9.55 -16.31 1.80
N VAL A 13 10.79 -15.93 2.12
CA VAL A 13 11.41 -14.71 1.61
C VAL A 13 11.63 -14.83 0.09
N ASP A 14 12.09 -15.98 -0.38
CA ASP A 14 12.29 -16.24 -1.80
C ASP A 14 10.97 -16.20 -2.59
N ILE A 15 9.90 -16.78 -2.04
CA ILE A 15 8.55 -16.69 -2.63
C ILE A 15 8.10 -15.23 -2.74
N LEU A 16 8.32 -14.40 -1.71
CA LEU A 16 7.93 -12.98 -1.76
C LEU A 16 8.69 -12.22 -2.85
N PHE A 17 9.99 -12.46 -2.99
CA PHE A 17 10.77 -11.85 -4.07
C PHE A 17 10.32 -12.34 -5.45
N GLN A 18 10.01 -13.63 -5.58
CA GLN A 18 9.50 -14.19 -6.83
C GLN A 18 8.14 -13.59 -7.20
N LEU A 19 7.19 -13.49 -6.26
CA LEU A 19 5.90 -12.83 -6.49
C LEU A 19 6.05 -11.36 -6.90
N HIS A 20 7.00 -10.64 -6.29
CA HIS A 20 7.29 -9.26 -6.68
C HIS A 20 7.93 -9.17 -8.07
N LYS A 21 8.88 -10.07 -8.40
CA LYS A 21 9.51 -10.18 -9.72
C LYS A 21 8.46 -10.43 -10.81
N ASP A 22 7.52 -11.32 -10.55
CA ASP A 22 6.42 -11.66 -11.45
C ASP A 22 5.28 -10.63 -11.46
N ARG A 23 5.44 -9.51 -10.74
CA ARG A 23 4.47 -8.40 -10.63
C ARG A 23 3.12 -8.81 -10.03
N LEU A 24 3.06 -9.95 -9.33
CA LEU A 24 1.91 -10.38 -8.55
C LEU A 24 1.81 -9.64 -7.21
N LEU A 25 2.90 -8.98 -6.80
CA LEU A 25 3.00 -8.25 -5.56
C LEU A 25 3.67 -6.90 -5.82
N THR A 26 3.01 -5.81 -5.40
CA THR A 26 3.53 -4.45 -5.59
C THR A 26 4.71 -4.17 -4.67
N SER A 27 5.53 -3.17 -4.99
CA SER A 27 6.65 -2.77 -4.11
C SER A 27 6.16 -2.37 -2.72
N VAL A 28 4.99 -1.73 -2.61
CA VAL A 28 4.39 -1.36 -1.32
C VAL A 28 3.99 -2.59 -0.52
N GLU A 29 3.37 -3.59 -1.16
CA GLU A 29 2.99 -4.84 -0.50
C GLU A 29 4.23 -5.62 -0.05
N LEU A 30 5.30 -5.66 -0.85
CA LEU A 30 6.54 -6.38 -0.52
C LEU A 30 7.13 -5.80 0.76
N LEU A 31 7.32 -4.48 0.78
CA LEU A 31 7.84 -3.76 1.92
C LEU A 31 6.94 -3.93 3.15
N SER A 32 5.62 -3.98 2.95
CA SER A 32 4.66 -4.14 4.04
C SER A 32 4.71 -5.53 4.68
N VAL A 33 4.81 -6.59 3.88
CA VAL A 33 4.93 -7.97 4.39
C VAL A 33 6.27 -8.15 5.09
N VAL A 34 7.36 -7.69 4.48
CA VAL A 34 8.70 -7.82 5.04
C VAL A 34 8.83 -7.06 6.36
N GLU A 35 8.35 -5.81 6.44
CA GLU A 35 8.37 -5.07 7.70
C GLU A 35 7.42 -5.68 8.74
N GLY A 36 6.17 -5.93 8.36
CA GLY A 36 5.09 -6.24 9.28
C GLY A 36 5.15 -7.64 9.88
N GLU A 37 5.47 -8.65 9.07
CA GLU A 37 5.42 -10.05 9.49
C GLU A 37 6.82 -10.61 9.76
N ILE A 38 7.79 -10.26 8.90
CA ILE A 38 9.10 -10.89 8.90
C ILE A 38 10.05 -10.17 9.86
N LEU A 39 10.32 -8.87 9.64
CA LEU A 39 11.29 -8.12 10.43
C LEU A 39 10.82 -7.83 11.85
N SER A 40 9.51 -7.59 12.03
CA SER A 40 8.92 -7.39 13.35
C SER A 40 9.04 -8.64 14.23
N HIS A 41 8.78 -9.81 13.65
CA HIS A 41 8.97 -11.08 14.35
C HIS A 41 10.45 -11.32 14.65
N TRP A 42 11.33 -11.19 13.65
CA TRP A 42 12.78 -11.37 13.81
C TRP A 42 13.36 -10.46 14.89
N CYS A 43 13.02 -9.16 14.89
CA CYS A 43 13.49 -8.23 15.92
C CYS A 43 12.98 -8.59 17.32
N THR A 44 11.77 -9.14 17.44
CA THR A 44 11.24 -9.64 18.72
C THR A 44 12.05 -10.84 19.20
N THR A 45 12.29 -11.82 18.32
CA THR A 45 13.14 -12.99 18.62
C THR A 45 14.56 -12.59 19.01
N MET A 46 15.18 -11.64 18.30
CA MET A 46 16.50 -11.12 18.64
C MET A 46 16.52 -10.44 20.01
N CYS A 47 15.46 -9.71 20.37
CA CYS A 47 15.31 -9.08 21.69
C CYS A 47 15.20 -10.13 22.79
N ASP A 48 14.34 -11.13 22.61
CA ASP A 48 14.13 -12.19 23.59
C ASP A 48 15.42 -13.03 23.77
N TRP A 49 16.10 -13.37 22.67
CA TRP A 49 17.40 -14.04 22.73
C TRP A 49 18.46 -13.22 23.47
N ALA A 50 18.51 -11.91 23.22
CA ALA A 50 19.42 -10.99 23.90
C ALA A 50 19.19 -10.95 25.42
N GLN A 51 17.95 -11.19 25.87
CA GLN A 51 17.59 -11.21 27.30
C GLN A 51 17.86 -12.57 27.95
N GLU A 52 17.49 -13.67 27.31
CA GLU A 52 17.55 -15.02 27.90
C GLU A 52 18.98 -15.52 28.16
N ASN A 53 19.97 -15.04 27.39
CA ASN A 53 21.32 -15.62 27.36
C ASN A 53 22.40 -14.67 27.90
N ALA A 54 22.04 -13.71 28.76
CA ALA A 54 22.94 -12.69 29.29
C ALA A 54 24.11 -13.23 30.16
N THR A 55 24.14 -14.52 30.48
CA THR A 55 25.12 -15.12 31.40
C THR A 55 26.46 -15.51 30.76
N ASP A 56 26.54 -15.72 29.44
CA ASP A 56 27.77 -16.00 28.70
C ASP A 56 27.95 -15.02 27.53
N SER A 57 28.51 -13.85 27.85
CA SER A 57 28.56 -12.67 26.97
C SER A 57 29.31 -12.89 25.66
N ASN A 58 30.38 -13.70 25.65
CA ASN A 58 31.22 -13.88 24.47
C ASN A 58 30.59 -14.81 23.43
N LEU A 59 30.06 -15.96 23.86
CA LEU A 59 29.41 -16.90 22.94
C LEU A 59 28.11 -16.31 22.41
N HIS A 60 27.37 -15.60 23.27
CA HIS A 60 26.07 -15.04 22.92
C HIS A 60 26.15 -13.91 21.89
N GLY A 61 27.06 -12.94 22.09
CA GLY A 61 27.26 -11.85 21.13
C GLY A 61 27.67 -12.34 19.74
N LYS A 62 28.47 -13.42 19.68
CA LYS A 62 28.86 -14.06 18.42
C LYS A 62 27.66 -14.66 17.69
N LEU A 63 26.80 -15.41 18.38
CA LEU A 63 25.62 -16.05 17.78
C LEU A 63 24.62 -15.01 17.25
N LEU A 64 24.35 -13.95 18.01
CA LEU A 64 23.48 -12.85 17.54
C LEU A 64 24.09 -12.14 16.33
N GLY A 65 25.41 -11.94 16.32
CA GLY A 65 26.14 -11.37 15.18
C GLY A 65 26.06 -12.23 13.93
N GLU A 66 26.22 -13.54 14.06
CA GLU A 66 26.08 -14.51 12.96
C GLU A 66 24.66 -14.50 12.38
N ASN A 67 23.63 -14.53 13.23
CA ASN A 67 22.23 -14.42 12.80
C ASN A 67 21.97 -13.10 12.07
N TYR A 68 22.42 -11.96 12.63
CA TYR A 68 22.28 -10.66 11.98
C TYR A 68 22.92 -10.62 10.59
N LEU A 69 24.12 -11.16 10.44
CA LEU A 69 24.82 -11.20 9.16
C LEU A 69 24.09 -12.11 8.16
N GLU A 70 23.52 -13.21 8.62
CA GLU A 70 22.71 -14.11 7.78
C GLU A 70 21.45 -13.41 7.26
N TRP A 71 20.69 -12.76 8.13
CA TRP A 71 19.51 -11.97 7.78
C TRP A 71 19.83 -10.83 6.81
N LYS A 72 20.90 -10.08 7.12
CA LYS A 72 21.35 -8.98 6.27
C LYS A 72 21.70 -9.48 4.87
N ARG A 73 22.44 -10.59 4.76
CA ARG A 73 22.82 -11.18 3.48
C ARG A 73 21.60 -11.65 2.69
N HIS A 74 20.65 -12.33 3.34
CA HIS A 74 19.48 -12.90 2.67
C HIS A 74 18.44 -11.86 2.27
N LEU A 75 18.23 -10.79 3.03
CA LEU A 75 17.22 -9.76 2.67
C LEU A 75 17.81 -8.61 1.86
N LEU A 76 18.99 -8.12 2.22
CA LEU A 76 19.57 -6.91 1.60
C LEU A 76 20.56 -7.24 0.48
N GLY A 77 20.93 -8.52 0.32
CA GLY A 77 21.94 -8.97 -0.64
C GLY A 77 23.37 -8.78 -0.11
N HIS A 78 24.33 -9.37 -0.83
CA HIS A 78 25.75 -9.29 -0.48
C HIS A 78 26.46 -8.20 -1.30
N ASP A 79 27.24 -7.36 -0.62
CA ASP A 79 28.21 -6.48 -1.28
C ASP A 79 29.32 -7.33 -1.93
N GLY A 80 29.30 -7.48 -3.27
CA GLY A 80 30.56 -7.63 -4.01
C GLY A 80 30.71 -8.74 -5.03
N LEU A 81 29.75 -9.64 -5.22
CA LEU A 81 29.82 -10.61 -6.33
C LEU A 81 28.67 -10.36 -7.32
N MET A 82 29.05 -9.81 -8.47
CA MET A 82 28.23 -9.52 -9.65
C MET A 82 27.71 -10.82 -10.30
N THR A 83 26.99 -11.65 -9.56
CA THR A 83 26.08 -12.61 -10.16
C THR A 83 24.80 -11.86 -10.50
N GLU A 84 24.17 -12.20 -11.64
CA GLU A 84 22.83 -11.71 -11.96
C GLU A 84 21.88 -12.09 -10.82
N ASP A 85 21.67 -11.17 -9.90
CA ASP A 85 20.82 -11.36 -8.75
C ASP A 85 19.39 -11.32 -9.25
N GLU A 86 18.79 -12.51 -9.31
CA GLU A 86 17.42 -12.73 -9.77
C GLU A 86 16.41 -11.82 -9.05
N TYR A 87 16.75 -11.36 -7.84
CA TYR A 87 15.91 -10.53 -6.98
C TYR A 87 16.51 -9.13 -6.74
N ALA A 88 17.40 -8.65 -7.61
CA ALA A 88 18.10 -7.38 -7.46
C ALA A 88 17.16 -6.20 -7.17
N GLU A 89 16.01 -6.14 -7.83
CA GLU A 89 15.04 -5.05 -7.65
C GLU A 89 14.40 -5.08 -6.26
N GLY A 90 13.94 -6.25 -5.81
CA GLY A 90 13.35 -6.41 -4.48
C GLY A 90 14.35 -6.06 -3.36
N ARG A 91 15.59 -6.52 -3.49
CA ARG A 91 16.66 -6.20 -2.54
C ARG A 91 17.05 -4.72 -2.57
N ARG A 92 17.04 -4.09 -3.76
CA ARG A 92 17.26 -2.64 -3.91
C ARG A 92 16.17 -1.85 -3.21
N LEU A 93 14.90 -2.26 -3.35
CA LEU A 93 13.78 -1.65 -2.63
C LEU A 93 13.99 -1.73 -1.11
N LEU A 94 14.33 -2.91 -0.58
CA LEU A 94 14.57 -3.09 0.86
C LEU A 94 15.76 -2.25 1.37
N ARG A 95 16.86 -2.16 0.61
CA ARG A 95 18.03 -1.33 0.97
C ARG A 95 17.72 0.16 1.03
N ASN A 96 16.82 0.63 0.18
CA ASN A 96 16.44 2.03 0.12
C ASN A 96 15.27 2.38 1.07
N ASP A 97 14.65 1.38 1.70
CA ASP A 97 13.53 1.58 2.60
C ASP A 97 14.00 1.92 4.03
N SER A 98 13.65 3.14 4.47
CA SER A 98 14.06 3.66 5.79
C SER A 98 13.50 2.82 6.97
N PRO A 99 12.20 2.45 7.01
CA PRO A 99 11.68 1.54 8.03
C PRO A 99 12.42 0.20 8.12
N VAL A 100 12.70 -0.45 7.00
CA VAL A 100 13.48 -1.71 6.98
C VAL A 100 14.87 -1.50 7.56
N CYS A 101 15.57 -0.45 7.14
CA CYS A 101 16.91 -0.12 7.67
C CYS A 101 16.91 0.12 9.19
N ARG A 102 15.84 0.70 9.74
CA ARG A 102 15.70 0.92 11.19
C ARG A 102 15.62 -0.39 11.97
N HIS A 103 15.00 -1.44 11.43
CA HIS A 103 14.96 -2.76 12.08
C HIS A 103 16.36 -3.36 12.20
N PHE A 104 17.13 -3.35 11.10
CA PHE A 104 18.52 -3.80 11.13
C PHE A 104 19.39 -2.96 12.06
N PHE A 105 19.18 -1.64 12.09
CA PHE A 105 19.89 -0.77 13.03
C PHE A 105 19.54 -1.08 14.49
N ALA A 106 18.26 -1.31 14.80
CA ALA A 106 17.81 -1.71 16.14
C ALA A 106 18.43 -3.05 16.56
N ALA A 107 18.45 -4.05 15.68
CA ALA A 107 19.12 -5.33 15.93
C ALA A 107 20.61 -5.18 16.21
N LEU A 108 21.30 -4.32 15.46
CA LEU A 108 22.71 -4.02 15.70
C LEU A 108 22.94 -3.36 17.08
N LEU A 109 22.06 -2.45 17.49
CA LEU A 109 22.12 -1.85 18.83
C LEU A 109 21.91 -2.92 19.92
N MET A 110 20.98 -3.87 19.73
CA MET A 110 20.78 -4.99 20.66
C MET A 110 22.06 -5.82 20.82
N ILE A 111 22.72 -6.16 19.73
CA ILE A 111 23.99 -6.90 19.74
C ILE A 111 25.08 -6.12 20.48
N GLN A 112 25.25 -4.84 20.17
CA GLN A 112 26.25 -3.98 20.80
C GLN A 112 26.01 -3.87 22.31
N HIS A 113 24.76 -3.73 22.73
CA HIS A 113 24.42 -3.68 24.15
C HIS A 113 24.65 -5.02 24.86
N GLY A 114 24.27 -6.15 24.26
CA GLY A 114 24.53 -7.48 24.81
C GLY A 114 26.02 -7.76 24.98
N ALA A 115 26.85 -7.34 24.02
CA ALA A 115 28.30 -7.48 24.08
C ALA A 115 28.97 -6.63 25.18
N TRP A 116 28.33 -5.55 25.65
CA TRP A 116 28.88 -4.61 26.63
C TRP A 116 28.32 -4.78 28.05
N SER A 117 27.56 -5.84 28.32
CA SER A 117 26.80 -6.05 29.57
C SER A 117 27.64 -6.37 30.83
N GLY A 118 28.86 -5.82 30.94
CA GLY A 118 29.63 -5.78 32.20
C GLY A 118 29.32 -4.56 33.08
N SER A 119 28.44 -3.66 32.64
CA SER A 119 28.11 -2.42 33.35
C SER A 119 26.64 -2.43 33.75
N ASN A 120 26.32 -2.03 35.00
CA ASN A 120 24.99 -1.88 35.62
C ASN A 120 24.00 -0.94 34.88
N ARG A 121 23.92 -0.99 33.56
CA ARG A 121 22.98 -0.21 32.75
C ARG A 121 21.63 -0.92 32.78
N THR A 122 20.69 -0.22 33.41
CA THR A 122 19.30 -0.62 33.59
C THR A 122 18.65 -1.03 32.27
N GLU A 123 18.07 -2.23 32.28
CA GLU A 123 17.36 -2.97 31.21
C GLU A 123 16.22 -2.20 30.50
N LYS A 124 15.96 -0.94 30.83
CA LYS A 124 14.69 -0.25 30.53
C LYS A 124 14.64 0.54 29.22
N ASN A 125 15.72 0.60 28.45
CA ASN A 125 15.80 1.52 27.29
C ASN A 125 15.88 0.83 25.94
N PHE A 126 15.69 -0.49 25.84
CA PHE A 126 15.51 -1.08 24.52
C PHE A 126 14.16 -0.65 23.96
N PRO A 127 14.12 0.03 22.80
CA PRO A 127 12.87 0.25 22.11
C PRO A 127 12.37 -1.14 21.69
N TYR A 128 11.47 -1.72 22.46
CA TYR A 128 10.82 -2.98 22.08
C TYR A 128 10.15 -2.73 20.73
N PRO A 129 10.37 -3.57 19.72
CA PRO A 129 9.71 -3.41 18.44
C PRO A 129 8.20 -3.34 18.70
N SER A 130 7.52 -2.28 18.24
CA SER A 130 6.07 -2.24 18.34
C SER A 130 5.53 -3.44 17.59
N THR A 131 4.72 -4.28 18.23
CA THR A 131 4.05 -5.39 17.55
C THR A 131 3.18 -4.79 16.45
N THR A 132 3.64 -4.95 15.21
CA THR A 132 2.92 -4.51 14.02
C THR A 132 2.61 -5.74 13.18
N ASN A 133 1.64 -5.60 12.28
CA ASN A 133 1.28 -6.64 11.33
C ASN A 133 1.18 -6.03 9.94
N TYR A 134 1.16 -6.89 8.93
CA TYR A 134 1.08 -6.52 7.53
C TYR A 134 -0.01 -5.48 7.24
N ARG A 135 -1.22 -5.66 7.79
CA ARG A 135 -2.35 -4.77 7.48
C ARG A 135 -2.12 -3.36 8.01
N VAL A 136 -1.56 -3.25 9.21
CA VAL A 136 -1.22 -1.96 9.82
C VAL A 136 -0.12 -1.27 9.01
N VAL A 137 0.94 -2.01 8.65
CA VAL A 137 2.05 -1.47 7.85
C VAL A 137 1.58 -1.06 6.45
N LEU A 138 0.79 -1.89 5.78
CA LEU A 138 0.24 -1.59 4.46
C LEU A 138 -0.62 -0.33 4.50
N SER A 139 -1.54 -0.23 5.47
CA SER A 139 -2.37 0.96 5.64
C SER A 139 -1.53 2.22 5.83
N ARG A 140 -0.50 2.15 6.69
CA ARG A 140 0.45 3.24 6.93
C ARG A 140 1.18 3.66 5.64
N ARG A 141 1.76 2.71 4.91
CA ARG A 141 2.53 2.97 3.68
C ARG A 141 1.65 3.53 2.56
N THR A 142 0.43 3.02 2.41
CA THR A 142 -0.55 3.55 1.46
C THR A 142 -0.96 4.98 1.81
N ALA A 143 -1.19 5.28 3.09
CA ALA A 143 -1.48 6.64 3.54
C ALA A 143 -0.30 7.60 3.29
N GLU A 144 0.93 7.15 3.54
CA GLU A 144 2.15 7.92 3.26
C GLU A 144 2.31 8.18 1.75
N ALA A 145 2.10 7.18 0.90
CA ALA A 145 2.15 7.31 -0.55
C ALA A 145 1.09 8.28 -1.09
N ASN A 146 -0.14 8.18 -0.58
CA ASN A 146 -1.23 9.11 -0.93
C ASN A 146 -0.90 10.55 -0.50
N ARG A 147 -0.32 10.71 0.70
CA ARG A 147 0.12 12.02 1.19
C ARG A 147 1.22 12.61 0.31
N MET A 148 2.25 11.83 -0.03
CA MET A 148 3.32 12.29 -0.92
C MET A 148 2.78 12.70 -2.30
N SER A 149 1.85 11.92 -2.85
CA SER A 149 1.21 12.24 -4.14
C SER A 149 0.41 13.54 -4.07
N ALA A 150 -0.32 13.77 -2.97
CA ALA A 150 -1.06 15.01 -2.75
C ALA A 150 -0.14 16.23 -2.57
N GLU A 151 0.98 16.05 -1.86
CA GLU A 151 2.01 17.08 -1.68
C GLU A 151 2.70 17.43 -3.00
N GLU A 152 3.04 16.42 -3.81
CA GLU A 152 3.64 16.61 -5.14
C GLU A 152 2.70 17.38 -6.07
N LEU A 153 1.43 16.99 -6.13
CA LEU A 153 0.42 17.72 -6.90
C LEU A 153 0.31 19.19 -6.44
N SER A 154 0.29 19.42 -5.13
CA SER A 154 0.27 20.77 -4.56
C SER A 154 1.51 21.59 -4.93
N ARG A 155 2.69 20.94 -5.05
CA ARG A 155 3.93 21.60 -5.49
C ARG A 155 3.92 21.92 -6.98
N MET A 156 3.32 21.07 -7.82
CA MET A 156 3.15 21.36 -9.24
C MET A 156 2.23 22.57 -9.46
N ASP A 157 1.15 22.67 -8.68
CA ASP A 157 0.26 23.84 -8.71
C ASP A 157 0.98 25.12 -8.24
N ALA A 158 1.79 25.01 -7.18
CA ALA A 158 2.53 26.15 -6.62
C ALA A 158 3.67 26.66 -7.52
N THR A 159 4.26 25.81 -8.36
CA THR A 159 5.37 26.18 -9.26
C THR A 159 4.90 26.87 -10.55
N GLY A 160 3.59 26.96 -10.79
CA GLY A 160 2.99 27.99 -11.66
C GLY A 160 3.43 28.02 -13.12
N LEU A 161 4.10 26.97 -13.63
CA LEU A 161 4.46 26.86 -15.05
C LEU A 161 3.28 26.42 -15.93
N ALA A 162 2.16 26.01 -15.32
CA ALA A 162 0.91 25.77 -16.02
C ALA A 162 0.02 27.02 -15.97
N SER A 163 -0.04 27.73 -17.10
CA SER A 163 -1.15 28.61 -17.50
C SER A 163 -1.09 30.07 -17.03
N LYS A 164 -0.19 30.84 -17.64
CA LYS A 164 -0.35 32.30 -17.75
C LYS A 164 -1.29 32.74 -18.88
N ASP A 165 -1.87 31.81 -19.66
CA ASP A 165 -2.60 32.14 -20.91
C ASP A 165 -3.94 31.42 -21.13
N ARG A 166 -4.65 30.99 -20.08
CA ARG A 166 -6.02 30.47 -20.24
C ARG A 166 -7.06 31.28 -19.47
N SER A 167 -7.74 32.09 -20.26
CA SER A 167 -8.96 32.87 -20.03
C SER A 167 -10.02 32.21 -19.14
N THR A 168 -10.48 32.96 -18.14
CA THR A 168 -11.88 33.18 -17.67
C THR A 168 -12.85 32.01 -17.45
N ILE A 169 -12.43 30.75 -17.50
CA ILE A 169 -13.29 29.60 -17.16
C ILE A 169 -12.81 29.00 -15.85
N ASP A 170 -13.69 28.99 -14.85
CA ASP A 170 -13.48 28.53 -13.47
C ASP A 170 -12.67 27.20 -13.40
N PRO A 171 -11.38 27.26 -13.04
CA PRO A 171 -10.47 26.10 -13.09
C PRO A 171 -10.73 25.05 -12.00
N SER A 172 -11.56 25.37 -10.99
CA SER A 172 -11.69 24.57 -9.79
C SER A 172 -12.48 23.27 -9.98
N GLN A 173 -13.33 23.21 -11.01
CA GLN A 173 -14.21 22.05 -11.24
C GLN A 173 -13.66 21.08 -12.30
N ASP A 174 -12.96 21.57 -13.32
CA ASP A 174 -12.53 20.72 -14.44
C ASP A 174 -11.22 19.95 -14.12
N ALA A 175 -10.36 20.51 -13.26
CA ALA A 175 -9.16 19.82 -12.75
C ALA A 175 -9.52 18.61 -11.88
N ARG A 176 -10.54 18.72 -11.03
CA ARG A 176 -11.02 17.61 -10.18
C ARG A 176 -11.64 16.46 -10.96
N VAL A 177 -12.27 16.74 -12.10
CA VAL A 177 -12.91 15.71 -12.94
C VAL A 177 -11.89 15.01 -13.84
N ARG A 178 -10.84 15.71 -14.30
CA ARG A 178 -9.76 15.12 -15.12
C ARG A 178 -8.72 14.35 -14.30
N LEU A 179 -8.50 14.71 -13.03
CA LEU A 179 -7.68 13.91 -12.09
C LEU A 179 -8.29 12.54 -11.78
N ALA A 180 -9.61 12.38 -11.94
CA ALA A 180 -10.27 11.08 -11.77
C ALA A 180 -10.33 10.23 -13.05
N SER A 181 -10.01 10.80 -14.23
CA SER A 181 -10.18 10.11 -15.52
C SER A 181 -8.88 9.90 -16.30
N GLN A 182 -7.78 10.59 -15.98
CA GLN A 182 -6.46 10.28 -16.55
C GLN A 182 -5.72 9.25 -15.71
N GLN A 183 -6.27 8.02 -15.73
CA GLN A 183 -5.58 6.81 -15.31
C GLN A 183 -4.57 6.41 -16.38
N ILE A 184 -3.30 6.48 -16.05
CA ILE A 184 -2.23 5.82 -16.80
C ILE A 184 -2.43 4.31 -16.62
N PRO A 185 -2.54 3.52 -17.71
CA PRO A 185 -2.64 2.08 -17.62
C PRO A 185 -1.29 1.52 -17.13
N GLY A 186 -1.21 1.17 -15.85
CA GLY A 186 0.00 0.55 -15.28
C GLY A 186 0.21 0.74 -13.77
N ASN A 187 -0.52 1.65 -13.12
CA ASN A 187 -0.40 1.85 -11.67
C ASN A 187 -1.61 1.25 -10.93
N HIS A 188 -1.55 -0.05 -10.63
CA HIS A 188 -2.63 -0.84 -9.99
C HIS A 188 -2.75 -0.65 -8.47
N SER A 189 -2.30 0.49 -7.92
CA SER A 189 -2.39 0.75 -6.46
C SER A 189 -3.72 1.35 -6.02
N HIS A 190 -4.72 1.43 -6.90
CA HIS A 190 -6.05 1.91 -6.51
C HIS A 190 -6.94 0.73 -6.12
N THR A 191 -7.26 0.65 -4.82
CA THR A 191 -8.39 -0.16 -4.34
C THR A 191 -9.64 0.26 -5.14
N PRO A 192 -10.29 -0.65 -5.87
CA PRO A 192 -11.43 -0.30 -6.70
C PRO A 192 -12.54 0.29 -5.82
N THR A 193 -13.00 1.48 -6.18
CA THR A 193 -14.15 2.09 -5.53
C THR A 193 -15.43 1.42 -6.04
N PHE A 194 -16.53 1.54 -5.30
CA PHE A 194 -17.82 1.03 -5.77
C PHE A 194 -18.25 1.66 -7.11
N ARG A 195 -17.82 2.90 -7.37
CA ARG A 195 -18.00 3.56 -8.66
C ARG A 195 -17.27 2.82 -9.79
N ASP A 196 -16.05 2.34 -9.53
CA ASP A 196 -15.27 1.58 -10.52
C ASP A 196 -15.96 0.26 -10.85
N VAL A 197 -16.51 -0.41 -9.84
CA VAL A 197 -17.32 -1.64 -10.01
C VAL A 197 -18.54 -1.39 -10.88
N VAL A 198 -19.29 -0.31 -10.63
CA VAL A 198 -20.47 0.05 -11.45
C VAL A 198 -20.06 0.41 -12.88
N ALA A 199 -18.93 1.11 -13.05
CA ALA A 199 -18.42 1.52 -14.36
C ALA A 199 -17.92 0.32 -15.18
N GLU A 200 -17.24 -0.64 -14.55
CA GLU A 200 -16.81 -1.89 -15.17
C GLU A 200 -18.02 -2.75 -15.57
N PHE A 201 -19.00 -2.90 -14.66
CA PHE A 201 -20.25 -3.60 -14.95
C PHE A 201 -21.00 -3.02 -16.16
N ALA A 202 -21.02 -1.68 -16.29
CA ALA A 202 -21.65 -1.00 -17.42
C ALA A 202 -20.88 -1.25 -18.73
N ARG A 203 -19.54 -1.20 -18.67
CA ARG A 203 -18.65 -1.48 -19.81
C ARG A 203 -18.83 -2.90 -20.36
N ASP A 204 -18.93 -3.89 -19.47
CA ASP A 204 -19.13 -5.30 -19.87
C ASP A 204 -20.44 -5.55 -20.62
N ARG A 205 -21.41 -4.65 -20.47
CA ARG A 205 -22.73 -4.72 -21.13
C ARG A 205 -22.91 -3.67 -22.23
N ASP A 206 -21.83 -2.98 -22.61
CA ASP A 206 -21.85 -1.89 -23.60
C ASP A 206 -22.85 -0.77 -23.24
N ILE A 207 -22.97 -0.47 -21.94
CA ILE A 207 -23.82 0.61 -21.43
C ILE A 207 -22.95 1.82 -21.11
N LEU A 208 -23.29 2.97 -21.70
CA LEU A 208 -22.58 4.22 -21.42
C LEU A 208 -22.79 4.65 -19.96
N PHE A 209 -21.70 4.80 -19.21
CA PHE A 209 -21.71 5.31 -17.84
C PHE A 209 -20.95 6.63 -17.74
N GLN A 210 -21.67 7.74 -17.58
CA GLN A 210 -21.07 9.08 -17.58
C GLN A 210 -21.71 10.01 -16.55
N PRO A 211 -20.99 11.01 -16.00
CA PRO A 211 -21.60 12.03 -15.15
C PRO A 211 -22.73 12.76 -15.88
N ARG A 212 -23.86 13.03 -15.20
CA ARG A 212 -24.95 13.81 -15.78
C ARG A 212 -24.50 15.26 -15.93
N LEU A 213 -24.52 15.76 -17.17
CA LEU A 213 -24.27 17.17 -17.50
C LEU A 213 -25.60 17.92 -17.47
N GLY A 214 -25.69 19.03 -16.74
CA GLY A 214 -26.91 19.83 -16.60
C GLY A 214 -26.85 20.81 -15.43
N ASP A 215 -27.95 21.53 -15.20
CA ASP A 215 -28.08 22.49 -14.09
C ASP A 215 -27.80 21.83 -12.74
N ASN A 216 -27.22 22.59 -11.80
CA ASN A 216 -26.80 22.11 -10.47
C ASN A 216 -27.90 21.31 -9.73
N LYS A 217 -29.18 21.66 -9.90
CA LYS A 217 -30.31 20.95 -9.27
C LYS A 217 -30.48 19.51 -9.76
N THR A 218 -30.07 19.20 -10.97
CA THR A 218 -30.20 17.85 -11.57
C THR A 218 -28.90 17.05 -11.52
N ARG A 219 -27.78 17.74 -11.25
CA ARG A 219 -26.44 17.15 -11.17
C ARG A 219 -26.17 16.45 -9.84
N THR A 220 -26.84 16.89 -8.77
CA THR A 220 -26.64 16.35 -7.43
C THR A 220 -27.93 16.02 -6.71
N VAL A 221 -27.93 14.92 -5.96
CA VAL A 221 -28.97 14.54 -5.00
C VAL A 221 -28.30 14.41 -3.65
N ASP A 222 -28.74 15.18 -2.65
CA ASP A 222 -28.12 15.23 -1.32
C ASP A 222 -26.60 15.50 -1.35
N GLY A 223 -26.16 16.33 -2.29
CA GLY A 223 -24.74 16.66 -2.53
C GLY A 223 -23.94 15.56 -3.24
N LYS A 224 -24.54 14.41 -3.57
CA LYS A 224 -23.90 13.30 -4.29
C LYS A 224 -24.09 13.47 -5.79
N GLN A 225 -23.04 13.19 -6.56
CA GLN A 225 -23.04 13.32 -8.01
C GLN A 225 -23.97 12.27 -8.65
N VAL A 226 -24.84 12.73 -9.55
CA VAL A 226 -25.68 11.88 -10.40
C VAL A 226 -24.92 11.49 -11.66
N PHE A 227 -24.97 10.21 -12.00
CA PHE A 227 -24.46 9.61 -13.23
C PHE A 227 -25.63 9.17 -14.13
N LEU A 228 -25.36 8.97 -15.40
CA LEU A 228 -26.26 8.37 -16.37
C LEU A 228 -25.71 6.98 -16.71
N MET A 229 -26.55 5.96 -16.55
CA MET A 229 -26.28 4.60 -17.02
C MET A 229 -27.22 4.33 -18.20
N GLY A 230 -26.71 4.51 -19.41
CA GLY A 230 -27.53 4.71 -20.60
C GLY A 230 -28.36 5.98 -20.46
N SER A 231 -29.69 5.84 -20.45
CA SER A 231 -30.63 6.94 -20.23
C SER A 231 -31.12 7.07 -18.78
N ILE A 232 -30.69 6.18 -17.88
CA ILE A 232 -31.23 6.10 -16.51
C ILE A 232 -30.34 6.92 -15.55
N PRO A 233 -30.89 7.94 -14.87
CA PRO A 233 -30.17 8.66 -13.83
C PRO A 233 -29.95 7.77 -12.61
N VAL A 234 -28.70 7.69 -12.14
CA VAL A 234 -28.29 6.91 -10.97
C VAL A 234 -27.38 7.73 -10.06
N TYR A 235 -27.45 7.53 -8.75
CA TYR A 235 -26.41 7.99 -7.82
C TYR A 235 -25.96 6.84 -6.93
N LEU A 236 -24.77 6.99 -6.35
CA LEU A 236 -24.11 5.96 -5.54
C LEU A 236 -24.03 6.44 -4.09
N ASP A 237 -24.46 5.59 -3.17
CA ASP A 237 -24.35 5.85 -1.73
C ASP A 237 -24.09 4.56 -0.96
N SER A 238 -23.04 4.54 -0.14
CA SER A 238 -22.77 3.46 0.81
C SER A 238 -22.80 2.05 0.19
N ASN A 239 -22.22 1.92 -1.02
CA ASN A 239 -22.20 0.69 -1.83
C ASN A 239 -23.58 0.21 -2.31
N VAL A 240 -24.55 1.12 -2.43
CA VAL A 240 -25.87 0.90 -3.00
C VAL A 240 -26.07 1.84 -4.20
N VAL A 241 -26.66 1.32 -5.27
CA VAL A 241 -27.04 2.10 -6.45
C VAL A 241 -28.49 2.51 -6.31
N TYR A 242 -28.77 3.80 -6.41
CA TYR A 242 -30.13 4.34 -6.46
C TYR A 242 -30.41 4.81 -7.88
N ALA A 243 -31.57 4.43 -8.42
CA ALA A 243 -32.00 4.82 -9.76
C ALA A 243 -33.32 5.58 -9.72
N GLN A 244 -33.43 6.61 -10.57
CA GLN A 244 -34.67 7.38 -10.73
C GLN A 244 -35.54 6.74 -11.82
N GLN A 245 -36.74 6.27 -11.47
CA GLN A 245 -37.74 5.87 -12.47
C GLN A 245 -38.49 7.11 -12.98
N LYS A 246 -39.04 7.03 -14.20
CA LYS A 246 -39.79 8.08 -14.93
C LYS A 246 -40.88 8.74 -14.06
N ASP A 247 -40.50 9.68 -13.19
CA ASP A 247 -41.33 10.42 -12.23
C ASP A 247 -41.54 9.79 -10.84
N LYS A 248 -40.71 8.83 -10.43
CA LYS A 248 -40.68 8.34 -9.04
C LYS A 248 -39.47 8.84 -8.26
N ASP A 249 -39.58 8.71 -6.94
CA ASP A 249 -38.48 8.87 -6.01
C ASP A 249 -37.32 7.90 -6.31
N TRP A 250 -36.16 8.20 -5.74
CA TRP A 250 -34.95 7.40 -5.90
C TRP A 250 -35.08 6.08 -5.13
N GLU A 251 -35.06 4.96 -5.85
CA GLU A 251 -35.17 3.62 -5.27
C GLU A 251 -33.84 2.87 -5.38
N PRO A 252 -33.43 2.13 -4.33
CA PRO A 252 -32.27 1.26 -4.42
C PRO A 252 -32.54 0.13 -5.43
N ILE A 253 -31.57 -0.14 -6.30
CA ILE A 253 -31.70 -1.12 -7.37
C ILE A 253 -30.46 -2.02 -7.43
N SER A 254 -30.67 -3.29 -7.77
CA SER A 254 -29.57 -4.21 -8.05
C SER A 254 -28.91 -3.87 -9.39
N LEU A 255 -27.60 -4.11 -9.52
CA LEU A 255 -26.86 -3.89 -10.76
C LEU A 255 -27.45 -4.69 -11.93
N ASP A 256 -27.84 -5.95 -11.71
CA ASP A 256 -28.43 -6.80 -12.75
C ASP A 256 -29.79 -6.31 -13.25
N GLU A 257 -30.59 -5.72 -12.37
CA GLU A 257 -31.86 -5.12 -12.76
C GLU A 257 -31.65 -3.79 -13.49
N LEU A 258 -30.71 -2.97 -13.00
CA LEU A 258 -30.32 -1.72 -13.66
C LEU A 258 -29.79 -1.97 -15.08
N GLY A 259 -28.95 -2.99 -15.26
CA GLY A 259 -28.46 -3.41 -16.57
C GLY A 259 -29.60 -3.78 -17.52
N ARG A 260 -30.53 -4.64 -17.08
CA ARG A 260 -31.72 -5.02 -17.87
C ARG A 260 -32.55 -3.82 -18.31
N ARG A 261 -32.76 -2.86 -17.41
CA ARG A 261 -33.52 -1.64 -17.72
C ARG A 261 -32.79 -0.73 -18.69
N ALA A 262 -31.47 -0.57 -18.55
CA ALA A 262 -30.68 0.29 -19.42
C ALA A 262 -30.66 -0.24 -20.87
N THR A 263 -30.55 -1.55 -21.05
CA THR A 263 -30.56 -2.16 -22.39
C THR A 263 -31.95 -2.09 -23.04
N ALA A 264 -33.03 -2.20 -22.25
CA ALA A 264 -34.40 -2.16 -22.78
C ALA A 264 -34.82 -0.79 -23.36
N VAL A 265 -34.09 0.29 -23.04
CA VAL A 265 -34.40 1.65 -23.51
C VAL A 265 -33.71 1.96 -24.86
N HIS A 266 -32.81 1.09 -25.33
CA HIS A 266 -32.17 1.18 -26.65
C HIS A 266 -32.65 0.07 -27.60
N PRO A 267 -33.82 0.21 -28.25
CA PRO A 267 -34.12 -0.49 -29.50
C PRO A 267 -33.44 0.17 -30.71
#